data_AF-A0A2N5BPU2-F1
#
_entry.id   AF-A0A2N5BPU2-F1
#
_cell.length_a   1.000
_cell.length_b   1.000
_cell.length_c   1.000
_cell.angle_alpha   90.00
_cell.angle_beta   90.00
_cell.angle_gamma   90.00
#
_symmetry.space_group_name_H-M   'P 1'
#
loop_
_entity.id
_entity.type
_entity.pdbx_description
1 polymer ?
#
loop_
_entity_poly.entity_id
_entity_poly.type
_entity_poly.pdbx_seq_one_letter_code
_entity_poly.pdbx_strand_id
1 'polypeptide(L)'
;MTEENTTAETFGDCGYEDGDWRCREGGYLWYAGDGEGFDPSDCSYLCPHCRTQDYLEAAKEDAESCSEFSNNGVSGTGLDLWRAAEAKALVANRAEALKALASLGPVSALEGDTSPQGYRVVLCNTQQISQ
;
A
#
# COMPACT_ATOMS: atom_id res chain seq x y z
N MET A 1 -3.93 -24.37 27.94
CA MET A 1 -3.25 -23.28 27.24
C MET A 1 -3.63 -23.46 25.79
N THR A 2 -4.63 -22.70 25.34
CA THR A 2 -5.12 -22.75 23.96
C THR A 2 -4.07 -22.07 23.08
N GLU A 3 -3.38 -22.87 22.29
CA GLU A 3 -2.57 -22.36 21.19
C GLU A 3 -3.54 -21.83 20.13
N GLU A 4 -3.67 -20.50 20.09
CA GLU A 4 -4.32 -19.80 18.99
C GLU A 4 -3.45 -20.02 17.76
N ASN A 5 -3.77 -21.09 17.03
CA ASN A 5 -3.21 -21.38 15.72
C ASN A 5 -3.77 -20.34 14.76
N THR A 6 -3.16 -19.15 14.74
CA THR A 6 -3.35 -18.14 13.71
C THR A 6 -3.12 -18.83 12.38
N THR A 7 -4.19 -19.12 11.65
CA THR A 7 -4.14 -19.43 10.22
C THR A 7 -3.43 -18.25 9.56
N ALA A 8 -2.11 -18.35 9.38
CA ALA A 8 -1.39 -17.49 8.47
C ALA A 8 -2.06 -17.74 7.11
N GLU A 9 -2.83 -16.77 6.63
CA GLU A 9 -3.42 -16.82 5.30
C GLU A 9 -2.27 -17.02 4.31
N THR A 10 -2.14 -18.22 3.77
CA THR A 10 -1.16 -18.53 2.74
C THR A 10 -1.68 -17.95 1.44
N PHE A 11 -1.28 -16.72 1.15
CA PHE A 11 -1.56 -16.10 -0.15
C PHE A 11 -0.75 -16.85 -1.22
N GLY A 12 -1.42 -17.59 -2.09
CA GLY A 12 -0.79 -18.14 -3.29
C GLY A 12 -0.41 -17.03 -4.28
N ASP A 13 0.41 -17.37 -5.28
CA ASP A 13 0.62 -16.48 -6.43
C ASP A 13 -0.74 -16.18 -7.09
N CYS A 14 -1.16 -14.92 -7.01
CA CYS A 14 -2.44 -14.47 -7.57
C CYS A 14 -2.33 -14.07 -9.05
N GLY A 15 -1.14 -14.14 -9.65
CA GLY A 15 -0.90 -13.80 -11.04
C GLY A 15 -0.88 -12.30 -11.35
N TYR A 16 -0.88 -11.43 -10.34
CA TYR A 16 -0.76 -9.98 -10.53
C TYR A 16 0.64 -9.61 -11.04
N GLU A 17 0.70 -8.78 -12.09
CA GLU A 17 1.93 -8.26 -12.69
C GLU A 17 1.78 -6.75 -12.99
N ASP A 18 2.82 -5.97 -12.74
CA ASP A 18 2.89 -4.52 -12.98
C ASP A 18 4.29 -4.15 -13.52
N GLY A 19 4.43 -4.09 -14.85
CA GLY A 19 5.73 -3.99 -15.51
C GLY A 19 6.58 -5.23 -15.20
N ASP A 20 7.75 -5.01 -14.61
CA ASP A 20 8.65 -6.08 -14.17
C ASP A 20 8.32 -6.61 -12.75
N TRP A 21 7.35 -6.01 -12.05
CA TRP A 21 6.91 -6.50 -10.74
C TRP A 21 5.92 -7.66 -10.89
N ARG A 22 6.14 -8.74 -10.16
CA ARG A 22 5.24 -9.92 -10.18
C ARG A 22 4.89 -10.36 -8.77
N CYS A 23 3.64 -10.75 -8.57
CA CYS A 23 3.19 -11.39 -7.32
C CYS A 23 3.71 -12.82 -7.22
N ARG A 24 3.99 -13.26 -6.00
CA ARG A 24 4.31 -14.66 -5.65
C ARG A 24 3.65 -15.09 -4.34
N GLU A 25 3.96 -16.31 -3.91
CA GLU A 25 3.53 -16.88 -2.63
C GLU A 25 3.84 -15.93 -1.45
N GLY A 26 2.95 -15.88 -0.46
CA GLY A 26 2.96 -14.90 0.63
C GLY A 26 2.32 -13.55 0.29
N GLY A 27 2.01 -13.32 -1.00
CA GLY A 27 1.34 -12.10 -1.46
C GLY A 27 2.27 -10.88 -1.51
N TYR A 28 3.56 -11.11 -1.75
CA TYR A 28 4.55 -10.06 -1.94
C TYR A 28 4.90 -9.90 -3.43
N LEU A 29 5.25 -8.68 -3.81
CA LEU A 29 5.77 -8.35 -5.12
C LEU A 29 7.28 -8.45 -5.11
N TRP A 30 7.83 -9.02 -6.18
CA TRP A 30 9.28 -9.01 -6.43
C TRP A 30 9.54 -8.38 -7.80
N TYR A 31 10.70 -7.75 -7.94
CA TYR A 31 11.12 -7.13 -9.20
C TYR A 31 11.88 -8.14 -10.07
N ALA A 32 11.31 -8.49 -11.22
CA ALA A 32 11.86 -9.51 -12.12
C ALA A 32 12.82 -8.96 -13.19
N GLY A 33 13.06 -7.65 -13.22
CA GLY A 33 13.66 -6.96 -14.37
C GLY A 33 15.18 -6.90 -14.38
N ASP A 34 15.86 -7.06 -13.24
CA ASP A 34 17.32 -6.95 -13.13
C ASP A 34 18.05 -8.31 -13.22
N GLY A 35 17.32 -9.42 -13.06
CA GLY A 35 17.89 -10.75 -13.09
C GLY A 35 18.72 -11.11 -11.84
N GLU A 36 18.66 -10.29 -10.78
CA GLU A 36 19.29 -10.57 -9.48
C GLU A 36 18.60 -11.74 -8.76
N GLY A 37 17.44 -12.14 -9.27
CA GLY A 37 16.67 -13.26 -8.75
C GLY A 37 15.80 -12.86 -7.56
N PHE A 38 15.04 -13.83 -7.08
CA PHE A 38 14.07 -13.63 -6.02
C PHE A 38 14.71 -13.89 -4.66
N ASP A 39 14.61 -12.94 -3.73
CA ASP A 39 14.87 -13.18 -2.31
C ASP A 39 13.55 -13.52 -1.60
N PRO A 40 13.35 -14.77 -1.15
CA PRO A 40 12.14 -15.17 -0.41
C PRO A 40 11.98 -14.47 0.95
N SER A 41 13.02 -13.80 1.44
CA SER A 41 13.00 -13.03 2.67
C SER A 41 12.51 -11.60 2.45
N ASP A 42 12.47 -11.12 1.19
CA ASP A 42 12.00 -9.77 0.88
C ASP A 42 10.47 -9.69 0.95
N CYS A 43 9.98 -9.23 2.10
CA CYS A 43 8.57 -9.02 2.38
C CYS A 43 8.20 -7.53 2.31
N SER A 44 9.00 -6.72 1.61
CA SER A 44 8.88 -5.25 1.65
C SER A 44 7.74 -4.70 0.80
N TYR A 45 7.32 -5.42 -0.25
CA TYR A 45 6.32 -4.94 -1.20
C TYR A 45 5.07 -5.80 -1.18
N LEU A 46 3.98 -5.29 -0.61
CA LEU A 46 2.70 -5.98 -0.55
C LEU A 46 2.00 -6.00 -1.91
N CYS A 47 1.39 -7.13 -2.28
CA CYS A 47 0.62 -7.24 -3.51
C CYS A 47 -0.74 -6.52 -3.37
N PRO A 48 -1.03 -5.51 -4.21
CA PRO A 48 -2.29 -4.77 -4.14
C PRO A 48 -3.51 -5.61 -4.52
N HIS A 49 -3.33 -6.80 -5.11
CA HIS A 49 -4.40 -7.68 -5.55
C HIS A 49 -4.83 -8.72 -4.50
N CYS A 50 -3.88 -9.51 -3.96
CA CYS A 50 -4.21 -10.56 -2.99
C CYS A 50 -4.10 -10.10 -1.54
N ARG A 51 -3.28 -9.08 -1.24
CA ARG A 51 -3.12 -8.47 0.08
C ARG A 51 -3.72 -7.06 0.11
N THR A 52 -4.84 -6.83 -0.59
CA THR A 52 -5.37 -5.47 -0.82
C THR A 52 -5.59 -4.66 0.47
N GLN A 53 -6.10 -5.31 1.52
CA GLN A 53 -6.29 -4.67 2.84
C GLN A 53 -4.96 -4.21 3.43
N ASP A 54 -4.04 -5.14 3.65
CA ASP A 54 -2.71 -4.86 4.23
C ASP A 54 -1.90 -3.86 3.40
N TYR A 55 -2.01 -3.95 2.07
CA TYR A 55 -1.38 -3.02 1.14
C TYR A 55 -1.86 -1.58 1.40
N LEU A 56 -3.17 -1.37 1.55
CA LEU A 56 -3.74 -0.06 1.83
C LEU A 56 -3.49 0.39 3.28
N GLU A 57 -3.39 -0.53 4.24
CA GLU A 57 -2.99 -0.23 5.62
C GLU A 57 -1.55 0.28 5.70
N ALA A 58 -0.60 -0.40 5.04
CA ALA A 58 0.78 0.04 4.95
C ALA A 58 0.89 1.40 4.24
N ALA A 59 0.17 1.57 3.13
CA ALA A 59 0.15 2.85 2.40
C ALA A 59 -0.43 4.00 3.25
N LYS A 60 -1.39 3.72 4.14
CA LYS A 60 -1.92 4.70 5.09
C LYS A 60 -0.83 5.11 6.09
N GLU A 61 -0.12 4.15 6.67
CA GLU A 61 0.98 4.42 7.60
C GLU A 61 2.08 5.29 6.97
N ASP A 62 2.50 4.94 5.75
CA ASP A 62 3.48 5.73 5.00
C ASP A 62 2.95 7.15 4.70
N ALA A 63 1.69 7.27 4.29
CA ALA A 63 1.08 8.56 3.99
C ALA A 63 0.97 9.48 5.21
N GLU A 64 0.73 8.91 6.39
CA GLU A 64 0.56 9.64 7.66
C GLU A 64 1.90 9.94 8.36
N SER A 65 3.00 9.33 7.93
CA SER A 65 4.33 9.49 8.52
C SER A 65 5.35 10.19 7.60
N CYS A 66 5.13 10.20 6.28
CA CYS A 66 6.04 10.78 5.31
C CYS A 66 5.57 12.15 4.82
N SER A 67 6.17 13.24 5.31
CA SER A 67 5.90 14.59 4.79
C SER A 67 6.55 14.85 3.43
N GLU A 68 7.69 14.19 3.17
CA GLU A 68 8.48 14.34 1.96
C GLU A 68 9.42 13.13 1.79
N PHE A 69 9.57 12.65 0.57
CA PHE A 69 10.56 11.65 0.20
C PHE A 69 11.27 12.05 -1.09
N SER A 70 12.49 11.54 -1.25
CA SER A 70 13.24 11.62 -2.49
C SER A 70 14.02 10.33 -2.66
N ASN A 71 13.68 9.53 -3.67
CA ASN A 71 14.33 8.28 -3.98
C ASN A 71 14.51 8.12 -5.50
N ASN A 72 15.69 7.71 -5.95
CA ASN A 72 16.00 7.43 -7.36
C ASN A 72 15.56 8.54 -8.35
N GLY A 73 15.71 9.81 -7.96
CA GLY A 73 15.32 10.96 -8.79
C GLY A 73 13.82 11.27 -8.81
N VAL A 74 13.01 10.53 -8.06
CA VAL A 74 11.59 10.82 -7.82
C VAL A 74 11.43 11.39 -6.43
N SER A 75 10.72 12.50 -6.32
CA SER A 75 10.33 13.10 -5.03
C SER A 75 8.83 13.25 -4.95
N GLY A 76 8.29 13.22 -3.74
CA GLY A 76 6.87 13.42 -3.48
C GLY A 76 6.59 13.51 -1.99
N THR A 77 5.31 13.44 -1.63
CA THR A 77 4.85 13.49 -0.24
C THR A 77 4.03 12.24 0.11
N GLY A 78 3.65 12.09 1.38
CA GLY A 78 2.72 11.05 1.82
C GLY A 78 1.37 11.10 1.08
N LEU A 79 0.91 12.29 0.68
CA LEU A 79 -0.26 12.44 -0.20
C LEU A 79 -0.07 11.78 -1.57
N ASP A 80 1.12 11.91 -2.17
CA ASP A 80 1.42 11.27 -3.46
C ASP A 80 1.49 9.76 -3.32
N LEU A 81 2.10 9.26 -2.24
CA LEU A 81 2.13 7.83 -1.90
C LEU A 81 0.71 7.27 -1.76
N TRP A 82 -0.15 7.94 -1.00
CA TRP A 82 -1.53 7.52 -0.80
C TRP A 82 -2.30 7.46 -2.12
N ARG A 83 -2.25 8.52 -2.95
CA ARG A 83 -2.97 8.58 -4.22
C ARG A 83 -2.53 7.49 -5.19
N ALA A 84 -1.22 7.23 -5.25
CA ALA A 84 -0.68 6.17 -6.09
C ALA A 84 -1.14 4.79 -5.62
N ALA A 85 -1.12 4.54 -4.30
CA ALA A 85 -1.55 3.28 -3.71
C ALA A 85 -3.05 3.05 -3.89
N GLU A 86 -3.89 4.05 -3.61
CA GLU A 86 -5.34 3.98 -3.80
C GLU A 86 -5.68 3.67 -5.26
N ALA A 87 -5.10 4.39 -6.21
CA ALA A 87 -5.31 4.15 -7.63
C ALA A 87 -4.86 2.74 -8.04
N LYS A 88 -3.69 2.29 -7.56
CA LYS A 88 -3.18 0.95 -7.85
C LYS A 88 -4.08 -0.14 -7.29
N ALA A 89 -4.52 -0.03 -6.04
CA ALA A 89 -5.43 -0.99 -5.42
C ALA A 89 -6.79 -1.05 -6.16
N LEU A 90 -7.35 0.09 -6.56
CA LEU A 90 -8.60 0.16 -7.31
C LEU A 90 -8.50 -0.46 -8.71
N VAL A 91 -7.34 -0.39 -9.35
CA VAL A 91 -7.07 -1.04 -10.65
C VAL A 91 -6.82 -2.54 -10.46
N ALA A 92 -6.02 -2.91 -9.46
CA ALA A 92 -5.64 -4.30 -9.18
C ALA A 92 -6.83 -5.14 -8.70
N ASN A 93 -7.56 -4.67 -7.70
CA ASN A 93 -8.68 -5.40 -7.10
C ASN A 93 -9.75 -4.42 -6.60
N ARG A 94 -10.55 -3.90 -7.52
CA ARG A 94 -11.56 -2.88 -7.23
C ARG A 94 -12.51 -3.25 -6.10
N ALA A 95 -12.98 -4.50 -6.05
CA ALA A 95 -13.99 -4.93 -5.09
C ALA A 95 -13.44 -4.93 -3.65
N GLU A 96 -12.27 -5.54 -3.43
CA GLU A 96 -11.64 -5.54 -2.11
C GLU A 96 -11.07 -4.17 -1.76
N ALA A 97 -10.54 -3.42 -2.72
CA ALA A 97 -10.06 -2.06 -2.48
C ALA A 97 -11.18 -1.15 -1.94
N LEU A 98 -12.38 -1.22 -2.52
CA LEU A 98 -13.51 -0.42 -2.01
C LEU A 98 -13.93 -0.82 -0.58
N LYS A 99 -13.89 -2.11 -0.24
CA LYS A 99 -14.16 -2.58 1.13
C LYS A 99 -13.09 -2.11 2.11
N ALA A 100 -11.82 -2.24 1.72
CA ALA A 100 -10.68 -1.83 2.51
C ALA A 100 -10.69 -0.32 2.76
N LEU A 101 -10.93 0.48 1.73
CA LEU A 101 -11.09 1.93 1.83
C LEU A 101 -12.24 2.30 2.78
N ALA A 102 -13.40 1.63 2.67
CA ALA A 102 -14.51 1.86 3.60
C ALA A 102 -14.15 1.51 5.06
N SER A 103 -13.36 0.45 5.27
CA SER A 103 -12.93 0.00 6.60
C SER A 103 -11.86 0.90 7.23
N LEU A 104 -10.89 1.36 6.42
CA LEU A 104 -9.79 2.23 6.86
C LEU A 104 -10.29 3.61 7.32
N GLY A 105 -11.36 4.10 6.70
CA GLY A 105 -11.86 5.45 6.94
C GLY A 105 -10.87 6.54 6.50
N PRO A 106 -11.02 7.78 7.01
CA PRO A 106 -10.20 8.89 6.58
C PRO A 106 -8.69 8.66 6.79
N VAL A 107 -7.89 9.08 5.80
CA VAL A 107 -6.43 9.04 5.84
C VAL A 107 -5.88 10.45 6.00
N SER A 108 -5.04 10.66 7.01
CA SER A 108 -4.47 11.98 7.35
C SER A 108 -3.12 12.19 6.65
N ALA A 109 -3.12 12.17 5.32
CA ALA A 109 -1.89 12.20 4.54
C ALA A 109 -1.11 13.51 4.72
N LEU A 110 0.22 13.42 4.76
CA LEU A 110 1.10 14.58 4.88
C LEU A 110 1.48 15.13 3.50
N GLU A 111 1.40 16.44 3.36
CA GLU A 111 1.84 17.19 2.18
C GLU A 111 2.81 18.28 2.62
N GLY A 112 4.01 18.33 2.03
CA GLY A 112 5.02 19.35 2.33
C GLY A 112 4.48 20.78 2.08
N ASP A 113 4.75 21.68 3.02
CA ASP A 113 4.32 23.09 2.96
C ASP A 113 5.30 23.99 3.73
N THR A 114 5.16 25.31 3.56
CA THR A 114 5.90 26.40 4.21
C THR A 114 5.47 26.68 5.66
N SER A 115 4.66 25.82 6.26
CA SER A 115 4.25 25.94 7.67
C SER A 115 5.45 25.71 8.61
N PRO A 116 5.39 26.14 9.90
CA PRO A 116 6.50 25.95 10.84
C PRO A 116 6.92 24.48 11.03
N GLN A 117 5.98 23.54 10.85
CA GLN A 117 6.28 22.10 10.92
C GLN A 117 6.75 21.51 9.58
N GLY A 118 6.73 22.26 8.48
CA GLY A 118 7.17 21.81 7.15
C GLY A 118 6.14 21.01 6.35
N TYR A 119 4.92 20.83 6.89
CA TYR A 119 3.86 20.07 6.23
C TYR A 119 2.46 20.52 6.67
N ARG A 120 1.46 20.11 5.89
CA ARG A 120 0.04 20.16 6.23
C ARG A 120 -0.60 18.77 6.14
N VAL A 121 -1.70 18.58 6.85
CA VAL A 121 -2.49 17.34 6.84
C VAL A 121 -3.61 17.48 5.82
N VAL A 122 -3.74 16.51 4.92
CA VAL A 122 -4.80 16.43 3.91
C VAL A 122 -5.63 15.18 4.17
N LEU A 123 -6.91 15.36 4.47
CA LEU A 123 -7.84 14.25 4.68
C LEU A 123 -8.23 13.61 3.34
N CYS A 124 -7.76 12.39 3.13
CA CYS A 124 -8.09 11.54 2.00
C CYS A 124 -9.08 10.43 2.42
N ASN A 125 -9.59 9.67 1.43
CA ASN A 125 -10.52 8.56 1.67
C ASN A 125 -11.71 8.96 2.57
N THR A 126 -12.27 10.13 2.32
CA THR A 126 -13.35 10.71 3.11
C THR A 126 -14.73 10.24 2.65
N GLN A 127 -14.81 9.07 1.99
CA GLN A 127 -16.06 8.56 1.45
C GLN A 127 -17.14 8.68 2.54
N GLN A 128 -18.13 9.53 2.28
CA GLN A 128 -19.25 9.70 3.18
C GLN A 128 -19.98 8.37 3.17
N ILE A 129 -19.90 7.63 4.28
CA ILE A 129 -20.77 6.49 4.51
C ILE A 129 -22.18 7.08 4.62
N SER A 130 -22.87 7.19 3.48
CA SER A 130 -24.30 7.43 3.46
C SER A 130 -24.91 6.14 4.01
N GLN A 131 -25.30 6.20 5.28
CA GLN A 131 -26.04 5.12 5.95
C GLN A 131 -27.38 4.87 5.27
#